data_AF-A0A8T7BZL6-F1
#
_entry.id   AF-A0A8T7BZL6-F1
#
_cell.length_a   1.000
_cell.length_b   1.000
_cell.length_c   1.000
_cell.angle_alpha   90.00
_cell.angle_beta   90.00
_cell.angle_gamma   90.00
#
_symmetry.space_group_name_H-M   'P 1'
#
loop_
_entity.id
_entity.type
_entity.pdbx_description
1 polymer ?
#
loop_
_entity_poly.entity_id
_entity_poly.type
_entity_poly.pdbx_seq_one_letter_code
_entity_poly.pdbx_strand_id
1 'polypeptide(L)' 'MNNRHLVRSTALVVVLLTSGCSLTPWVKPYERANLTDPVMSFNRDPVSTSYLHHVYEVREGTRGAGIASGGG' A
#
# COMPACT_ATOMS: atom_id res chain seq x y z
N MET A 1 -44.06 -11.40 -0.92
CA MET A 1 -42.64 -11.41 -1.31
C MET A 1 -41.81 -11.64 -0.06
N ASN A 2 -41.06 -12.74 -0.02
CA ASN A 2 -40.61 -13.39 1.21
C ASN A 2 -39.46 -12.64 1.92
N ASN A 3 -39.75 -12.09 3.10
CA ASN A 3 -38.79 -11.41 4.00
C ASN A 3 -37.57 -12.28 4.36
N ARG A 4 -37.68 -13.61 4.26
CA ARG A 4 -36.60 -14.57 4.55
C ARG A 4 -35.42 -14.47 3.58
N HIS A 5 -35.64 -14.09 2.33
CA HIS A 5 -34.55 -13.88 1.37
C HIS A 5 -33.88 -12.52 1.58
N LEU A 6 -34.67 -11.51 1.96
CA LEU A 6 -34.20 -10.15 2.22
C LEU A 6 -33.32 -10.09 3.49
N VAL A 7 -33.69 -10.83 4.54
CA VAL A 7 -32.87 -10.98 5.76
C VAL A 7 -31.57 -11.75 5.49
N ARG A 8 -31.59 -12.73 4.58
CA ARG A 8 -30.38 -13.48 4.18
C ARG A 8 -29.42 -12.62 3.36
N SER A 9 -29.92 -11.80 2.44
CA SER A 9 -29.08 -10.89 1.65
C SER A 9 -28.45 -9.80 2.52
N THR A 10 -29.19 -9.23 3.47
CA THR A 10 -28.64 -8.20 4.37
C THR A 10 -27.58 -8.78 5.31
N ALA A 11 -27.76 -9.99 5.82
CA ALA A 11 -26.77 -10.66 6.66
C ALA A 11 -25.44 -10.90 5.92
N LEU A 12 -25.48 -11.29 4.64
CA LEU A 12 -24.28 -11.49 3.82
C LEU A 12 -23.48 -10.19 3.62
N VAL A 13 -24.17 -9.09 3.37
CA VAL A 13 -23.53 -7.78 3.17
C VAL A 13 -22.82 -7.30 4.45
N VAL A 14 -23.43 -7.51 5.62
CA VAL A 14 -22.83 -7.10 6.91
C VAL A 14 -21.55 -7.88 7.23
N VAL A 15 -21.50 -9.17 6.89
CA VAL A 15 -20.30 -10.00 7.10
C VAL A 15 -19.14 -9.55 6.21
N LEU A 16 -19.41 -9.21 4.94
CA LEU A 16 -18.38 -8.71 4.01
C LEU A 16 -17.81 -7.35 4.43
N LEU A 17 -18.63 -6.49 5.05
CA LEU A 17 -18.19 -5.16 5.50
C LEU A 17 -17.32 -5.20 6.76
N THR A 18 -17.38 -6.28 7.55
CA THR A 18 -16.71 -6.35 8.87
C THR A 18 -15.50 -7.28 8.89
N SER A 19 -15.20 -7.99 7.79
CA SER A 19 -14.10 -8.97 7.71
C SER A 19 -12.69 -8.37 7.76
N GLY A 20 -12.54 -7.06 7.84
CA GLY A 20 -11.23 -6.37 7.83
C GLY A 20 -10.67 -5.96 9.20
N CYS A 21 -11.47 -5.99 10.27
CA CYS A 21 -11.14 -5.23 11.49
C CYS A 21 -10.20 -5.93 12.50
N SER A 22 -9.67 -7.13 12.19
CA SER A 22 -8.83 -7.89 13.12
C SER A 22 -7.66 -8.62 12.45
N LEU A 23 -7.29 -8.22 11.23
CA LEU A 23 -6.08 -8.74 10.60
C LEU A 23 -4.86 -8.07 11.27
N THR A 24 -4.36 -8.68 12.34
CA THR A 24 -3.03 -8.40 12.88
C THR A 24 -2.03 -8.38 11.72
N PRO A 25 -1.19 -7.34 11.57
CA PRO A 25 -0.36 -7.17 10.37
C PRO A 25 0.53 -8.39 10.18
N TRP A 26 0.22 -9.21 9.17
CA TRP A 26 0.66 -10.59 9.04
C TRP A 26 2.03 -10.73 8.37
N VAL A 27 2.98 -9.84 8.62
CA VAL A 27 4.37 -10.06 8.21
C VAL A 27 5.27 -9.40 9.23
N LYS A 28 6.22 -10.16 9.79
CA LYS A 28 7.20 -9.59 10.71
C LYS A 28 8.06 -8.57 9.93
N PRO A 29 8.50 -7.44 10.52
CA PRO A 29 9.16 -6.37 9.77
C PRO A 29 10.33 -6.82 8.89
N TYR A 30 11.07 -7.85 9.32
CA TYR A 30 12.21 -8.43 8.61
C TYR A 30 11.84 -9.44 7.51
N GLU A 31 10.62 -10.00 7.52
CA GLU A 31 10.11 -10.88 6.46
C GLU A 31 9.55 -10.07 5.28
N ARG A 32 9.26 -8.77 5.50
CA ARG A 32 8.73 -7.86 4.46
C ARG A 32 9.71 -7.66 3.31
N ALA A 33 11.00 -7.59 3.60
CA ALA A 33 12.03 -7.43 2.58
C ALA A 33 12.08 -8.60 1.58
N ASN A 34 11.62 -9.79 2.00
CA ASN A 34 11.57 -10.99 1.14
C ASN A 34 10.32 -11.03 0.26
N LEU A 35 9.33 -10.15 0.49
CA LEU A 35 8.13 -10.06 -0.33
C LEU A 35 8.37 -9.26 -1.61
N THR A 36 9.39 -8.41 -1.63
CA THR A 36 9.69 -7.51 -2.73
C THR A 36 10.80 -8.10 -3.60
N ASP A 37 10.44 -8.72 -4.72
CA ASP A 37 11.42 -9.22 -5.71
C ASP A 37 12.15 -8.03 -6.36
N PRO A 38 13.47 -8.09 -6.60
CA PRO A 38 14.21 -7.05 -7.32
C PRO A 38 13.62 -6.68 -8.70
N VAL A 39 12.87 -7.57 -9.36
CA VAL A 39 12.14 -7.26 -10.61
C VAL A 39 10.99 -6.26 -10.41
N MET A 40 10.45 -6.16 -9.20
CA MET A 40 9.41 -5.19 -8.82
C MET A 40 9.99 -3.80 -8.53
N SER A 41 11.31 -3.62 -8.63
CA SER A 41 11.93 -2.31 -8.47
C SER A 41 11.46 -1.37 -9.58
N PHE A 42 10.83 -0.26 -9.17
CA PHE A 42 10.40 0.80 -10.10
C PHE A 42 11.57 1.49 -10.80
N ASN A 43 12.78 1.36 -10.27
CA ASN A 43 13.98 2.00 -10.77
C ASN A 43 15.01 0.96 -11.16
N ARG A 44 15.42 1.00 -12.42
CA ARG A 44 16.48 0.13 -12.95
C ARG A 44 17.86 0.45 -12.37
N ASP A 45 18.11 1.73 -12.07
CA ASP A 45 19.40 2.23 -11.59
C ASP A 45 19.22 3.07 -10.30
N PRO A 46 19.17 2.44 -9.12
CA PRO A 46 18.80 3.11 -7.87
C PRO A 46 19.79 4.23 -7.48
N VAL A 47 21.07 4.11 -7.84
CA VAL A 47 22.10 5.13 -7.57
C VAL A 47 21.81 6.42 -8.34
N SER A 48 21.48 6.30 -9.62
CA SER A 48 21.16 7.46 -10.47
C SER A 48 19.86 8.12 -10.02
N THR A 49 18.84 7.32 -9.71
CA THR A 49 17.55 7.85 -9.21
C THR A 49 17.74 8.59 -7.88
N SER A 50 18.53 8.05 -6.94
CA SER A 50 18.79 8.71 -5.65
C SER A 50 19.49 10.06 -5.83
N TYR A 51 20.47 10.15 -6.74
CA TYR A 51 21.14 11.40 -7.07
C TYR A 51 20.16 12.46 -7.61
N LEU A 52 19.33 12.09 -8.60
CA LEU A 52 18.34 13.01 -9.15
C LEU A 52 17.28 13.40 -8.12
N HIS A 53 16.88 12.46 -7.25
CA HIS A 53 15.94 12.71 -6.17
C HIS A 53 16.45 13.77 -5.20
N HIS A 54 17.70 13.68 -4.75
CA HIS A 54 18.33 14.70 -3.89
C HIS A 54 18.35 16.07 -4.57
N VAL A 55 18.68 16.11 -5.87
CA VAL A 55 18.68 17.36 -6.64
C VAL A 55 17.27 17.98 -6.70
N TYR A 56 16.23 17.18 -6.94
CA TYR A 56 14.85 17.67 -6.95
C TYR A 56 14.37 18.06 -5.56
N GLU A 57 14.71 17.31 -4.52
CA GLU A 57 14.38 17.65 -3.14
C GLU A 57 14.92 19.02 -2.73
N VAL A 58 16.19 19.31 -3.05
CA VAL A 58 16.81 20.60 -2.75
C VAL A 58 16.15 21.74 -3.53
N ARG A 59 15.74 21.50 -4.78
CA ARG A 59 15.16 22.52 -5.66
C ARG A 59 13.68 22.79 -5.36
N GLU A 60 12.92 21.73 -5.13
CA GLU A 60 11.46 21.76 -5.06
C GLU A 60 10.92 21.63 -3.63
N GLY A 61 11.76 21.30 -2.65
CA GLY A 61 11.36 21.14 -1.24
C GLY A 61 10.82 22.42 -0.60
N THR A 62 11.27 23.60 -1.05
CA THR A 62 10.71 24.90 -0.62
C THR A 62 9.35 25.20 -1.24
N ARG A 63 8.97 24.50 -2.31
CA ARG A 63 7.69 24.66 -3.03
C ARG A 63 6.61 23.69 -2.55
N GLY A 64 6.86 22.96 -1.46
CA GLY A 64 5.90 22.01 -0.88
C GLY A 64 5.77 20.69 -1.64
N ALA A 65 6.62 20.42 -2.62
CA ALA A 65 6.64 19.16 -3.36
C ALA A 65 7.57 18.16 -2.64
N GLY A 66 7.02 17.39 -1.71
CA GLY A 66 7.68 16.18 -1.23
C GLY A 66 7.55 15.06 -2.27
N ILE A 67 8.59 14.26 -2.48
CA ILE A 67 8.50 13.06 -3.30
C ILE A 67 7.96 11.93 -2.41
N ALA A 68 6.78 11.41 -2.75
CA ALA A 68 6.27 10.19 -2.14
C ALA A 68 7.14 9.03 -2.62
N SER A 69 8.03 8.54 -1.75
CA SER A 69 8.79 7.31 -2.02
C SER A 69 7.85 6.11 -1.90
N GLY A 70 7.58 5.47 -3.03
CA GLY A 70 6.83 4.21 -3.08
C GLY A 70 7.62 3.10 -2.39
N GLY A 71 6.98 2.43 -1.44
CA GLY A 71 7.61 1.43 -0.57
C GLY A 71 7.91 0.10 -1.26
N GLY A 72 9.09 -0.43 -0.94
CA GLY A 72 9.42 -1.85 -0.90
C GLY A 72 9.90 -2.19 0.51
#